data_AF-A0A7K2NSB2-F1
#
_entry.id   AF-A0A7K2NSB2-F1
#
_cell.length_a   1.000
_cell.length_b   1.000
_cell.length_c   1.000
_cell.angle_alpha   90.00
_cell.angle_beta   90.00
_cell.angle_gamma   90.00
#
_symmetry.space_group_name_H-M   'P 1'
#
loop_
_entity.id
_entity.type
_entity.pdbx_description
1 polymer ?
#
loop_
_entity_poly.entity_id
_entity_poly.type
_entity_poly.pdbx_seq_one_letter_code
_entity_poly.pdbx_strand_id
1 'polypeptide(L)'
;MTDLTELTAVQLVDGYRKGAFSPVEATRAVLERAERIQPEVNAFVRLSGEEALDQARRAEERWRRGEPCGRLDGVPVTVKDILLTRGQPTLRGSRAVSPDGPWDEDAPS
;
A
#
# COMPACT_ATOMS: atom_id res chain seq x y z
N MET A 1 -4.75 16.09 -15.81
CA MET A 1 -4.19 14.80 -15.34
C MET A 1 -5.32 14.01 -14.72
N THR A 2 -5.38 12.71 -14.97
CA THR A 2 -6.29 11.81 -14.28
C THR A 2 -5.92 11.76 -12.80
N ASP A 3 -6.90 11.91 -11.89
CA ASP A 3 -6.66 11.68 -10.47
C ASP A 3 -6.47 10.17 -10.23
N LEU A 4 -5.23 9.77 -9.91
CA LEU A 4 -4.88 8.36 -9.71
C LEU A 4 -5.60 7.75 -8.49
N THR A 5 -6.05 8.58 -7.55
CA THR A 5 -6.71 8.12 -6.32
C THR A 5 -8.19 7.73 -6.53
N GLU A 6 -8.75 8.06 -7.70
CA GLU A 6 -10.12 7.72 -8.09
C GLU A 6 -10.18 6.51 -9.05
N LEU A 7 -9.02 5.92 -9.39
CA LEU A 7 -8.95 4.77 -10.27
C LEU A 7 -9.21 3.46 -9.52
N THR A 8 -9.95 2.56 -10.18
CA THR A 8 -10.07 1.17 -9.72
C THR A 8 -8.74 0.42 -9.85
N ALA A 9 -8.56 -0.67 -9.09
CA ALA A 9 -7.38 -1.52 -9.20
C ALA A 9 -7.13 -2.03 -10.64
N VAL A 10 -8.20 -2.33 -11.38
CA VAL A 10 -8.11 -2.78 -12.79
C VAL A 10 -7.58 -1.66 -13.69
N GLN A 11 -8.03 -0.42 -13.48
CA GLN A 11 -7.55 0.75 -14.23
C GLN A 11 -6.09 1.09 -13.89
N LEU A 12 -5.68 0.94 -12.62
CA LEU A 12 -4.28 1.11 -12.23
C LEU A 12 -3.39 0.11 -12.95
N VAL A 13 -3.73 -1.18 -12.89
CA VAL A 13 -2.97 -2.25 -13.56
C VAL A 13 -2.91 -2.07 -15.08
N ASP A 14 -4.02 -1.63 -15.69
CA ASP A 14 -4.03 -1.30 -17.13
C ASP A 14 -3.14 -0.10 -17.47
N GLY A 15 -3.13 0.92 -16.62
CA GLY A 15 -2.22 2.07 -16.74
C GLY A 15 -0.75 1.67 -16.64
N TYR A 16 -0.41 0.82 -15.67
CA TYR A 16 0.96 0.29 -15.51
C TYR A 16 1.38 -0.51 -16.74
N ARG A 17 0.50 -1.38 -17.26
CA ARG A 17 0.75 -2.17 -18.48
C ARG A 17 1.02 -1.30 -19.70
N LYS A 18 0.29 -0.19 -19.82
CA LYS A 18 0.42 0.76 -20.93
C LYS A 18 1.58 1.75 -20.75
N GLY A 19 2.24 1.76 -19.58
CA GLY A 19 3.26 2.75 -19.24
C GLY A 19 2.71 4.18 -19.13
N ALA A 20 1.41 4.33 -18.85
CA ALA A 20 0.77 5.65 -18.75
C ALA A 20 1.16 6.39 -17.46
N PHE A 21 1.42 5.63 -16.40
CA PHE A 21 1.96 6.04 -15.11
C PHE A 21 2.51 4.78 -14.41
N SER A 22 3.29 4.98 -13.36
CA SER A 22 3.96 3.92 -12.60
C SER A 22 3.23 3.57 -11.30
N PRO A 23 3.51 2.39 -10.73
CA PRO A 23 3.12 2.06 -9.35
C PRO A 23 3.62 3.08 -8.32
N VAL A 24 4.77 3.71 -8.56
CA VAL A 24 5.34 4.74 -7.68
C VAL A 24 4.49 6.00 -7.70
N GLU A 25 4.06 6.46 -8.88
CA GLU A 25 3.18 7.63 -9.01
C GLU A 25 1.82 7.39 -8.35
N ALA A 26 1.22 6.21 -8.56
CA ALA A 26 -0.04 5.84 -7.89
C ALA A 26 0.12 5.75 -6.37
N THR A 27 1.20 5.16 -5.87
CA THR A 27 1.48 5.03 -4.43
C THR A 27 1.70 6.39 -3.77
N ARG A 28 2.44 7.30 -4.42
CA ARG A 28 2.58 8.69 -3.93
C ARG A 28 1.24 9.40 -3.85
N ALA A 29 0.43 9.31 -4.90
CA ALA A 29 -0.87 9.97 -4.94
C ALA A 29 -1.79 9.54 -3.79
N VAL A 30 -1.84 8.23 -3.48
CA VAL A 30 -2.67 7.74 -2.37
C VAL A 30 -2.10 8.11 -0.99
N LEU A 31 -0.77 8.11 -0.82
CA LEU A 31 -0.13 8.54 0.43
C LEU A 31 -0.39 10.03 0.69
N GLU A 32 -0.19 10.90 -0.31
CA GLU A 32 -0.47 12.33 -0.21
C GLU A 32 -1.94 12.60 0.14
N ARG A 33 -2.88 11.87 -0.47
CA ARG A 33 -4.31 11.97 -0.13
C ARG A 33 -4.58 11.49 1.30
N ALA A 34 -3.98 10.36 1.71
CA ALA A 34 -4.15 9.82 3.05
C ALA A 34 -3.65 10.81 4.10
N GLU A 35 -2.43 11.34 3.95
CA GLU A 35 -1.84 12.33 4.85
C GLU A 35 -2.68 13.60 4.95
N ARG A 36 -3.19 14.10 3.83
CA ARG A 36 -4.04 15.29 3.79
C ARG A 36 -5.36 15.11 4.55
N ILE A 37 -6.00 13.95 4.42
CA ILE A 37 -7.34 13.68 4.98
C ILE A 37 -7.29 13.11 6.39
N GLN A 38 -6.17 12.49 6.78
CA GLN A 38 -6.00 11.83 8.08
C GLN A 38 -6.35 12.71 9.30
N PRO A 39 -6.05 14.02 9.37
CA PRO A 39 -6.45 14.86 10.50
C PRO A 39 -7.96 14.97 10.70
N GLU A 40 -8.74 14.83 9.63
CA GLU A 40 -10.21 14.96 9.66
C GLU A 40 -10.91 13.62 9.90
N VAL A 41 -10.38 12.54 9.31
CA VAL A 41 -11.03 11.21 9.30
C VAL A 41 -10.41 10.25 10.31
N ASN A 42 -9.10 10.39 10.58
CA ASN A 42 -8.32 9.49 11.44
C ASN A 42 -8.50 8.00 11.08
N ALA A 43 -8.42 7.68 9.79
CA ALA A 43 -8.67 6.33 9.26
C ALA A 43 -7.54 5.35 9.56
N PHE A 44 -6.30 5.84 9.67
CA PHE A 44 -5.11 5.01 9.80
C PHE A 44 -4.52 5.08 11.21
N VAL A 45 -4.18 3.95 11.80
CA VAL A 45 -3.34 3.91 13.02
C VAL A 45 -1.86 4.08 12.69
N ARG A 46 -1.48 3.80 11.43
CA ARG A 46 -0.13 3.87 10.89
C ARG A 46 -0.19 4.05 9.38
N LEU A 47 0.69 4.88 8.84
CA LEU A 47 0.97 4.98 7.41
C LEU A 47 2.40 4.49 7.15
N SER A 48 2.54 3.44 6.34
CA SER A 48 3.84 2.84 6.00
C SER A 48 4.44 3.45 4.72
N GLY A 49 4.62 4.77 4.69
CA GLY A 49 4.95 5.51 3.47
C GLY A 49 6.23 5.06 2.77
N GLU A 50 7.34 4.98 3.50
CA GLU A 50 8.63 4.55 2.94
C GLU A 50 8.57 3.11 2.41
N GLU A 51 8.06 2.18 3.23
CA GLU A 51 7.94 0.77 2.86
C GLU A 51 7.02 0.57 1.64
N ALA A 52 5.89 1.28 1.57
CA ALA A 52 4.99 1.24 0.42
C ALA A 52 5.67 1.74 -0.86
N LEU A 53 6.45 2.83 -0.77
CA LEU A 53 7.21 3.36 -1.90
C LEU A 53 8.33 2.43 -2.34
N ASP A 54 8.98 1.73 -1.42
CA ASP A 54 10.00 0.72 -1.73
C ASP A 54 9.40 -0.46 -2.50
N GLN A 55 8.25 -0.97 -2.05
CA GLN A 55 7.51 -2.02 -2.75
C GLN A 55 7.04 -1.56 -4.13
N ALA A 56 6.57 -0.32 -4.26
CA ALA A 56 6.15 0.27 -5.52
C ALA A 56 7.30 0.39 -6.53
N ARG A 57 8.52 0.75 -6.10
CA ARG A 57 9.72 0.78 -6.97
C ARG A 57 10.06 -0.60 -7.51
N ARG A 58 10.01 -1.64 -6.67
CA ARG A 58 10.22 -3.04 -7.10
C ARG A 58 9.14 -3.50 -8.10
N ALA A 59 7.90 -3.07 -7.92
CA ALA A 59 6.81 -3.34 -8.86
C ALA A 59 7.03 -2.62 -10.20
N GLU A 60 7.43 -1.35 -10.16
CA GLU A 60 7.75 -0.57 -11.36
C GLU A 60 8.86 -1.24 -12.20
N GLU A 61 9.93 -1.72 -11.57
CA GLU A 61 11.00 -2.46 -12.25
C GLU A 61 10.48 -3.72 -12.96
N ARG A 62 9.58 -4.48 -12.31
CA ARG A 62 8.93 -5.65 -12.91
C ARG A 62 8.07 -5.28 -14.12
N TRP A 63 7.28 -4.21 -14.00
CA TRP A 63 6.47 -3.70 -15.12
C TRP A 63 7.34 -3.25 -16.30
N ARG A 64 8.44 -2.54 -16.05
CA ARG A 64 9.40 -2.11 -17.09
C ARG A 64 10.05 -3.29 -17.82
N ARG A 65 10.21 -4.43 -17.13
CA ARG A 65 10.74 -5.67 -17.71
C ARG A 65 9.68 -6.55 -18.38
N GLY A 66 8.39 -6.19 -18.28
CA GLY A 66 7.30 -7.04 -18.77
C GLY A 66 7.04 -8.29 -17.94
N GLU A 67 7.44 -8.28 -16.66
CA GLU A 67 7.36 -9.43 -15.74
C GLU A 67 6.56 -9.12 -14.46
N PRO A 68 5.28 -8.70 -14.55
CA PRO A 68 4.48 -8.38 -13.36
C PRO A 68 4.27 -9.61 -12.47
N CYS A 69 4.39 -9.43 -11.16
CA CYS A 69 4.21 -10.45 -10.13
C CYS A 69 2.72 -10.67 -9.78
N GLY A 70 1.89 -10.93 -10.79
CA GLY A 70 0.47 -11.26 -10.62
C GLY A 70 -0.51 -10.10 -10.88
N ARG A 71 -1.79 -10.35 -10.59
CA ARG A 71 -2.92 -9.51 -11.03
C ARG A 71 -3.00 -8.13 -10.37
N LEU A 72 -2.36 -7.95 -9.22
CA LEU A 72 -2.40 -6.72 -8.42
C LEU A 72 -1.01 -6.11 -8.24
N ASP A 73 -0.02 -6.50 -9.06
CA ASP A 73 1.36 -6.05 -8.89
C ASP A 73 1.45 -4.50 -8.97
N GLY A 74 1.85 -3.87 -7.87
CA GLY A 74 1.95 -2.42 -7.73
C GLY A 74 0.64 -1.68 -7.37
N VAL A 75 -0.46 -2.38 -7.08
CA VAL A 75 -1.69 -1.75 -6.58
C VAL A 75 -1.54 -1.48 -5.08
N PRO A 76 -1.63 -0.23 -4.60
CA PRO A 76 -1.57 0.08 -3.17
C PRO A 76 -2.82 -0.42 -2.45
N VAL A 77 -2.65 -0.95 -1.24
CA VAL A 77 -3.72 -1.48 -0.40
C VAL A 77 -3.57 -1.01 1.04
N THR A 78 -4.66 -1.09 1.79
CA THR A 78 -4.66 -0.88 3.24
C THR A 78 -4.99 -2.20 3.92
N VAL A 79 -4.42 -2.41 5.11
CA VAL A 79 -4.63 -3.62 5.90
C VAL A 79 -5.29 -3.20 7.21
N LYS A 80 -6.42 -3.82 7.56
CA LYS A 80 -7.08 -3.56 8.84
C LYS A 80 -6.15 -4.05 9.96
N ASP A 81 -5.99 -3.25 11.02
CA ASP A 81 -5.15 -3.50 12.21
C ASP A 81 -5.66 -4.66 13.09
N ILE A 82 -6.10 -5.75 12.48
CA ILE A 82 -6.44 -7.03 13.11
C ILE A 82 -5.78 -8.21 12.37
N LEU A 83 -5.20 -7.95 11.19
CA LEU A 83 -4.53 -8.92 10.34
C LEU A 83 -3.03 -8.82 10.58
N LEU A 84 -2.39 -9.97 10.80
CA LEU A 84 -0.95 -10.05 11.03
C LEU A 84 -0.21 -9.51 9.80
N THR A 85 0.74 -8.62 10.06
CA THR A 85 1.62 -8.01 9.06
C THR A 85 3.03 -8.04 9.59
N ARG A 86 3.92 -8.80 8.93
CA ARG A 86 5.30 -9.00 9.36
C ARG A 86 6.03 -7.66 9.46
N GLY A 87 6.76 -7.46 10.55
CA GLY A 87 7.51 -6.25 10.84
C GLY A 87 6.68 -5.09 11.37
N GLN A 88 5.35 -5.22 11.48
CA GLN A 88 4.46 -4.16 11.93
C GLN A 88 3.58 -4.60 13.10
N PRO A 89 3.36 -3.73 14.11
CA PRO A 89 2.42 -4.04 15.18
C PRO A 89 1.00 -4.25 14.69
N THR A 90 0.37 -5.32 15.16
CA THR A 90 -1.07 -5.57 15.00
C THR A 90 -1.77 -5.32 16.33
N LEU A 91 -2.24 -4.09 16.54
CA LEU A 91 -2.71 -3.62 17.85
C LEU A 91 -4.19 -3.92 18.12
N ARG A 92 -4.94 -4.36 17.11
CA ARG A 92 -6.34 -4.77 17.25
C ARG A 92 -7.24 -3.64 17.73
N GLY A 93 -6.84 -2.38 17.46
CA GLY A 93 -7.53 -1.20 17.98
C GLY A 93 -7.61 -1.14 19.52
N SER A 94 -6.68 -1.80 20.23
CA SER A 94 -6.70 -1.92 21.69
C SER A 94 -5.39 -1.47 22.31
N ARG A 95 -5.47 -0.89 23.52
CA ARG A 95 -4.30 -0.54 24.35
C ARG A 95 -3.73 -1.73 25.13
N ALA A 96 -4.41 -2.89 25.08
CA ALA A 96 -3.99 -4.11 25.79
C ALA A 96 -2.88 -4.89 25.06
N VAL A 97 -2.59 -4.54 23.81
CA VAL A 97 -1.56 -5.20 22.99
C VAL A 97 -0.27 -4.37 23.08
N SER A 98 0.83 -5.00 23.51
CA SER A 98 2.15 -4.35 23.49
C SER A 98 2.62 -4.19 22.04
N PRO A 99 3.22 -3.03 21.66
CA PRO A 99 3.81 -2.81 20.34
C PRO A 99 5.16 -3.52 20.12
N ASP A 100 5.74 -4.19 21.12
CA ASP A 100 7.15 -4.60 21.12
C ASP A 100 7.49 -5.87 20.31
N GLY A 101 6.51 -6.58 19.74
CA GLY A 101 6.76 -7.70 18.81
C GLY A 101 6.68 -9.10 19.42
N PRO A 102 7.12 -10.15 18.68
CA PRO A 102 8.07 -10.11 17.56
C PRO A 102 7.51 -9.75 16.16
N TRP A 103 6.18 -9.69 15.95
CA TRP A 103 5.54 -9.36 14.65
C TRP A 103 6.20 -10.06 13.44
N ASP A 104 6.42 -11.36 13.51
CA ASP A 104 7.25 -12.12 12.56
C ASP A 104 6.45 -12.89 11.50
N GLU A 105 5.13 -12.70 11.46
CA GLU A 105 4.20 -13.42 10.60
C GLU A 105 3.28 -12.49 9.80
N ASP A 106 2.88 -12.96 8.62
CA ASP A 106 1.80 -12.41 7.82
C ASP A 106 0.59 -13.37 7.89
N ALA A 107 -0.64 -12.83 7.87
CA ALA A 107 -1.85 -13.64 7.68
C ALA A 107 -1.80 -14.38 6.31
N PRO A 108 -2.51 -15.53 6.11
CA PRO A 108 -3.58 -16.10 6.94
C PRO A 108 -3.17 -16.98 8.11
N SER A 109 -1.87 -17.35 8.21
CA SER A 109 -1.26 -18.37 9.09
C SER A 109 -2.03 -19.66 9.37
#